data_AF-A0A1C5ALT6-F1
#
_entry.id   AF-A0A1C5ALT6-F1
#
_cell.length_a   1.000
_cell.length_b   1.000
_cell.length_c   1.000
_cell.angle_alpha   90.00
_cell.angle_beta   90.00
_cell.angle_gamma   90.00
#
_symmetry.space_group_name_H-M   'P 1'
#
loop_
_entity.id
_entity.type
_entity.pdbx_description
1 polymer ?
#
loop_
_entity_poly.entity_id
_entity_poly.type
_entity_poly.pdbx_seq_one_letter_code
_entity_poly.pdbx_strand_id
1 'polypeptide(L)'
;MDIDEAKREVRETVWSRLERAGQALPPGAHGRIPGFIGAERAAQRLTAHDAWRSARVIKSNPDKAQLSVRLQALAEGKLLYMAVPNLGLSLEHGSIACYR
;
A
#
# COMPACT_ATOMS: atom_id res chain seq x y z
N MET A 1 -15.12 -11.06 22.84
CA MET A 1 -14.77 -10.57 21.50
C MET A 1 -13.86 -11.57 20.84
N ASP A 2 -14.24 -12.03 19.65
CA ASP A 2 -13.38 -12.87 18.80
C ASP A 2 -12.26 -12.02 18.14
N ILE A 3 -11.17 -12.65 17.71
CA ILE A 3 -10.02 -11.96 17.08
C ILE A 3 -10.45 -11.20 15.83
N ASP A 4 -11.35 -11.75 15.02
CA ASP A 4 -11.79 -11.09 13.79
C ASP A 4 -12.67 -9.86 14.05
N GLU A 5 -13.47 -9.92 15.11
CA GLU A 5 -14.23 -8.78 15.63
C GLU A 5 -13.28 -7.69 16.15
N ALA A 6 -12.27 -8.07 16.94
CA ALA A 6 -11.25 -7.14 17.45
C ALA A 6 -10.49 -6.42 16.33
N LYS A 7 -10.06 -7.18 15.31
CA LYS A 7 -9.39 -6.62 14.13
C LYS A 7 -10.29 -5.68 13.35
N ARG A 8 -11.59 -5.97 13.28
CA ARG A 8 -12.57 -5.12 12.61
C ARG A 8 -12.76 -3.81 13.36
N GLU A 9 -12.94 -3.86 14.67
CA GLU A 9 -13.09 -2.67 15.51
C GLU A 9 -11.90 -1.70 15.37
N VAL A 10 -10.67 -2.24 15.34
CA VAL A 10 -9.47 -1.43 15.12
C VAL A 10 -9.47 -0.78 13.72
N ARG A 11 -9.85 -1.53 12.67
CA ARG A 11 -9.94 -0.97 11.31
C ARG A 11 -10.97 0.14 11.24
N GLU A 12 -12.18 -0.07 11.76
CA GLU A 12 -13.24 0.95 11.78
C GLU A 12 -12.77 2.19 12.54
N THR A 13 -12.15 2.02 13.71
CA THR A 13 -11.62 3.13 14.51
C THR A 13 -10.58 3.95 13.74
N VAL A 14 -9.64 3.30 13.06
CA VAL A 14 -8.59 3.98 12.29
C VAL A 14 -9.19 4.66 11.04
N TRP A 15 -10.07 3.99 10.32
CA TRP A 15 -10.74 4.55 9.14
C TRP A 15 -11.56 5.78 9.49
N SER A 16 -12.40 5.72 10.53
CA SER A 16 -13.18 6.87 10.98
C SER A 16 -12.30 8.02 11.48
N ARG A 17 -11.13 7.73 12.08
CA ARG A 17 -10.16 8.77 12.45
C ARG A 17 -9.56 9.46 11.22
N LEU A 18 -9.18 8.70 10.19
CA LEU A 18 -8.65 9.25 8.94
C LEU A 18 -9.67 10.16 8.24
N GLU A 19 -10.94 9.74 8.17
CA GLU A 19 -12.00 10.53 7.54
C GLU A 19 -12.34 11.79 8.36
N ARG A 20 -12.54 11.67 9.68
CA ARG A 20 -12.81 12.84 10.54
C ARG A 20 -11.68 13.87 10.53
N ALA A 21 -10.43 13.42 10.36
CA ALA A 21 -9.27 14.30 10.25
C ALA A 21 -9.06 14.87 8.83
N GLY A 22 -9.94 14.53 7.87
CA GLY A 22 -9.82 14.94 6.47
C GLY A 22 -8.56 14.40 5.78
N GLN A 23 -7.98 13.31 6.30
CA GLN A 23 -6.73 12.73 5.79
C GLN A 23 -6.94 11.63 4.77
N ALA A 24 -8.15 11.05 4.68
CA ALA A 24 -8.50 10.08 3.66
C ALA A 24 -8.77 10.78 2.31
N LEU A 25 -8.20 10.23 1.23
CA LEU A 25 -8.50 10.69 -0.12
C LEU A 25 -9.78 10.01 -0.65
N PRO A 26 -10.48 10.61 -1.63
CA PRO A 26 -11.64 9.98 -2.24
C PRO A 26 -11.36 8.55 -2.75
N PRO A 27 -12.28 7.59 -2.51
CA PRO A 27 -13.66 7.78 -2.04
C PRO A 27 -13.86 7.66 -0.51
N GLY A 28 -12.77 7.63 0.28
CA GLY A 28 -12.84 7.40 1.72
C GLY A 28 -11.99 6.20 2.16
N ALA A 29 -12.05 5.88 3.44
CA ALA A 29 -11.20 4.90 4.09
C ALA A 29 -11.86 3.55 4.35
N HIS A 30 -13.17 3.52 4.61
CA HIS A 30 -13.86 2.31 5.02
C HIS A 30 -13.84 1.21 3.94
N GLY A 31 -13.56 -0.03 4.38
CA GLY A 31 -13.62 -1.23 3.53
C GLY A 31 -12.48 -1.38 2.51
N ARG A 32 -11.43 -0.56 2.58
CA ARG A 32 -10.33 -0.57 1.59
C ARG A 32 -8.98 -0.16 2.20
N ILE A 33 -7.93 -0.17 1.37
CA ILE A 33 -6.67 0.52 1.65
C ILE A 33 -6.81 1.97 1.16
N PRO A 34 -7.01 2.97 2.05
CA PRO A 34 -7.17 4.36 1.63
C PRO A 34 -5.90 4.95 1.05
N GLY A 35 -6.04 5.72 -0.02
CA GLY A 35 -5.09 6.81 -0.26
C GLY A 35 -5.20 7.82 0.88
N PHE A 36 -4.09 8.42 1.28
CA PHE A 36 -4.06 9.36 2.39
C PHE A 36 -3.17 10.56 2.09
N ILE A 37 -3.49 11.71 2.69
CA ILE A 37 -2.68 12.92 2.61
C ILE A 37 -1.33 12.65 3.28
N GLY A 38 -0.24 12.99 2.58
CA GLY A 38 1.12 12.75 3.06
C GLY A 38 1.72 11.40 2.66
N ALA A 39 1.08 10.63 1.78
CA ALA A 39 1.64 9.38 1.24
C ALA A 39 3.03 9.58 0.60
N GLU A 40 3.25 10.68 -0.12
CA GLU A 40 4.57 11.04 -0.68
C GLU A 40 5.62 11.27 0.40
N ARG A 41 5.28 12.04 1.44
CA ARG A 41 6.18 12.27 2.59
C ARG A 41 6.47 10.98 3.35
N ALA A 42 5.49 10.09 3.48
CA ALA A 42 5.70 8.76 4.05
C ALA A 42 6.66 7.93 3.20
N ALA A 43 6.54 7.97 1.87
CA ALA A 43 7.48 7.31 0.97
C ALA A 43 8.90 7.89 1.10
N GLN A 44 9.06 9.21 1.19
CA GLN A 44 10.38 9.84 1.43
C GLN A 44 11.03 9.38 2.74
N ARG A 45 10.24 9.21 3.81
CA ARG A 45 10.75 8.65 5.07
C ARG A 45 11.16 7.18 4.93
N LEU A 46 10.39 6.40 4.18
CA LEU A 46 10.71 5.01 3.88
C LEU A 46 12.03 4.91 3.10
N THR A 47 12.23 5.75 2.08
CA THR A 47 13.45 5.70 1.26
C THR A 47 14.71 6.16 1.98
N ALA A 48 14.56 6.89 3.08
CA ALA A 48 15.68 7.29 3.94
C ALA A 48 16.20 6.16 4.85
N HIS A 49 15.47 5.03 4.97
CA HIS A 49 15.89 3.92 5.82
C HIS A 49 17.00 3.09 5.16
N ASP A 50 17.97 2.60 5.93
CA ASP A 50 19.10 1.84 5.38
C ASP A 50 18.65 0.55 4.69
N ALA A 51 17.62 -0.12 5.23
CA ALA A 51 17.00 -1.28 4.58
C ALA A 51 16.48 -0.99 3.16
N TRP A 52 15.98 0.23 2.90
CA TRP A 52 15.59 0.64 1.53
C TRP A 52 16.81 0.85 0.65
N ARG A 53 17.83 1.55 1.16
CA ARG A 53 19.07 1.85 0.43
C ARG A 53 19.79 0.57 0.02
N SER A 54 19.86 -0.43 0.91
CA SER A 54 20.48 -1.73 0.64
C SER A 54 19.62 -2.64 -0.24
N ALA A 55 18.31 -2.40 -0.32
CA ALA A 55 17.40 -3.25 -1.09
C ALA A 55 17.60 -3.06 -2.60
N ARG A 56 17.81 -4.18 -3.31
CA ARG A 56 17.78 -4.26 -4.78
C ARG A 56 16.41 -4.69 -5.32
N VAL A 57 15.57 -5.26 -4.45
CA VAL A 57 14.26 -5.79 -4.78
C VAL A 57 13.24 -5.24 -3.79
N ILE A 58 12.14 -4.70 -4.30
CA ILE A 58 11.05 -4.12 -3.51
C ILE A 58 9.76 -4.83 -3.88
N LYS A 59 8.92 -5.14 -2.88
CA LYS A 59 7.53 -5.51 -3.11
C LYS A 59 6.61 -4.39 -2.65
N SER A 60 5.66 -3.99 -3.49
CA SER A 60 4.68 -2.96 -3.18
C SER A 60 3.30 -3.34 -3.74
N ASN A 61 2.22 -3.02 -3.01
CA ASN A 61 0.85 -3.25 -3.45
C ASN A 61 0.44 -2.25 -4.54
N PRO A 62 -0.58 -2.54 -5.37
CA PRO A 62 -1.05 -1.63 -6.43
C PRO A 62 -1.85 -0.42 -5.94
N ASP A 63 -2.29 -0.40 -4.67
CA ASP A 63 -3.11 0.67 -4.11
C ASP A 63 -2.47 2.06 -4.22
N LYS A 64 -3.31 3.11 -4.33
CA LYS A 64 -2.86 4.51 -4.43
C LYS A 64 -1.98 4.92 -3.23
N ALA A 65 -2.22 4.34 -2.06
CA ALA A 65 -1.43 4.57 -0.84
C ALA A 65 0.07 4.31 -1.03
N GLN A 66 0.45 3.42 -1.96
CA GLN A 66 1.84 3.01 -2.18
C GLN A 66 2.38 3.44 -3.54
N LEU A 67 1.65 4.29 -4.29
CA LEU A 67 2.08 4.77 -5.61
C LEU A 67 3.48 5.40 -5.56
N SER A 68 3.71 6.33 -4.63
CA SER A 68 4.99 7.02 -4.50
C SER A 68 6.14 6.07 -4.15
N VAL A 69 5.88 5.01 -3.39
CA VAL A 69 6.89 3.97 -3.11
C VAL A 69 7.28 3.23 -4.40
N ARG A 70 6.31 2.88 -5.24
CA ARG A 70 6.58 2.22 -6.53
C ARG A 70 7.37 3.13 -7.47
N LEU A 71 6.99 4.41 -7.55
CA LEU A 71 7.70 5.40 -8.38
C LEU A 71 9.16 5.53 -7.94
N GLN A 72 9.44 5.63 -6.63
CA GLN A 72 10.81 5.73 -6.15
C GLN A 72 11.62 4.45 -6.37
N ALA A 73 11.02 3.27 -6.21
CA ALA A 73 11.71 2.01 -6.50
C ALA A 73 12.17 1.95 -7.97
N LEU A 74 11.28 2.32 -8.90
CA LEU A 74 11.59 2.36 -10.33
C LEU A 74 12.62 3.44 -10.67
N ALA A 75 12.49 4.64 -10.09
CA ALA A 75 13.44 5.74 -10.30
C ALA A 75 14.87 5.39 -9.83
N GLU A 76 14.99 4.60 -8.77
CA GLU A 76 16.27 4.10 -8.26
C GLU A 76 16.75 2.80 -8.95
N GLY A 77 16.05 2.33 -9.99
CA GLY A 77 16.41 1.13 -10.75
C GLY A 77 16.30 -0.18 -9.96
N LYS A 78 15.46 -0.22 -8.92
CA LYS A 78 15.21 -1.43 -8.12
C LYS A 78 14.20 -2.35 -8.83
N LEU A 79 14.35 -3.65 -8.63
CA LEU A 79 13.39 -4.63 -9.13
C LEU A 79 12.09 -4.57 -8.31
N LEU A 80 10.97 -4.23 -8.94
CA LEU A 80 9.68 -4.05 -8.26
C LEU A 80 8.74 -5.23 -8.53
N TYR A 81 8.34 -5.93 -7.47
CA TYR A 81 7.23 -6.89 -7.49
C TYR A 81 5.94 -6.24 -7.00
N MET A 82 4.85 -6.46 -7.73
CA MET A 82 3.53 -5.95 -7.37
C MET A 82 2.46 -7.02 -7.57
N ALA A 83 1.55 -7.15 -6.61
CA ALA A 83 0.39 -8.02 -6.77
C ALA A 83 -0.49 -7.52 -7.92
N VAL A 84 -0.94 -8.41 -8.79
CA VAL A 84 -1.91 -8.08 -9.84
C VAL A 84 -3.31 -8.26 -9.25
N PRO A 85 -4.10 -7.18 -9.09
CA PRO A 85 -5.46 -7.30 -8.58
C PRO A 85 -6.36 -7.93 -9.64
N ASN A 86 -7.35 -8.71 -9.20
CA ASN A 86 -8.27 -9.49 -10.04
C ASN A 86 -7.55 -10.51 -10.95
N LEU A 87 -7.23 -11.67 -10.35
CA LEU A 87 -7.20 -12.90 -11.14
C LEU A 87 -8.61 -13.07 -11.71
N GLY A 88 -8.77 -12.87 -13.02
CA GLY A 88 -9.93 -13.42 -13.70
C GLY A 88 -10.04 -14.92 -13.39
N LEU A 89 -11.26 -15.46 -13.44
CA LEU A 89 -11.64 -16.86 -13.14
C LEU A 89 -10.84 -17.97 -13.87
N SER A 90 -9.75 -17.64 -14.59
CA SER A 90 -8.95 -18.54 -15.43
C SER A 90 -7.49 -18.70 -15.01
N LEU A 91 -6.99 -18.03 -13.96
CA LEU A 91 -5.61 -18.19 -13.48
C LEU A 91 -5.60 -18.78 -12.06
N GLU A 92 -5.22 -20.05 -11.93
CA GLU A 92 -5.32 -20.80 -10.68
C GLU A 92 -4.38 -20.36 -9.54
N HIS A 93 -3.48 -19.39 -9.75
CA HIS A 93 -2.53 -18.97 -8.72
C HIS A 93 -2.24 -17.46 -8.78
N GLY A 94 -2.17 -16.82 -7.59
CA GLY A 94 -1.89 -15.40 -7.41
C GLY A 94 -0.75 -14.88 -8.28
N SER A 95 -1.07 -14.01 -9.23
CA SER A 95 -0.09 -13.47 -10.18
C SER A 95 0.58 -12.23 -9.60
N ILE A 96 1.92 -12.23 -9.64
CA ILE A 96 2.76 -11.10 -9.25
C ILE A 96 3.43 -10.58 -10.51
N ALA A 97 3.24 -9.29 -10.82
CA ALA A 97 3.93 -8.61 -11.91
C ALA A 97 5.29 -8.08 -11.42
N CYS A 98 6.27 -8.09 -12.31
CA CYS A 98 7.63 -7.65 -12.05
C CYS A 98 8.03 -6.54 -13.01
N TYR A 99 8.61 -5.45 -12.48
CA TYR A 99 8.97 -4.24 -13.23
C TYR A 99 10.43 -3.87 -12.94
N ARG A 100 11.10 -3.25 -13.93
CA ARG A 100 12.42 -2.62 -13.80
C ARG A 100 12.35 -1.18 -14.24
#